data_AF-A0A958VJM6-F1
#
_entry.id   AF-A0A958VJM6-F1
#
_cell.length_a   1.000
_cell.length_b   1.000
_cell.length_c   1.000
_cell.angle_alpha   90.00
_cell.angle_beta   90.00
_cell.angle_gamma   90.00
#
_symmetry.space_group_name_H-M   'P 1'
#
loop_
_entity.id
_entity.type
_entity.pdbx_description
1 polymer ?
#
loop_
_entity_poly.entity_id
_entity_poly.type
_entity_poly.pdbx_seq_one_letter_code
_entity_poly.pdbx_strand_id
1 'polypeptide(L)'
;MGKTALVLIVVLSVFTGACTSDTAEKNNIVGQKRDGAAMVKKSELAQLMRNLYEELDSLKPLVQSGEIKATRLLSKFHRIDVAIPTDSADSGPVFESFAGTFKARLELLDAFPDSVEIWNNMVGSCVDCHKSYCPGPIKTIDKLKL
;
A
#
# COMPACT_ATOMS: atom_id res chain seq x y z
N MET A 1 38.95 -49.21 20.12
CA MET A 1 38.21 -49.89 21.21
C MET A 1 38.60 -49.25 22.54
N GLY A 2 37.62 -48.91 23.39
CA GLY A 2 37.81 -48.28 24.71
C GLY A 2 37.10 -46.92 24.81
N LYS A 3 35.77 -46.89 24.94
CA LYS A 3 34.99 -46.80 26.20
C LYS A 3 35.13 -45.44 26.94
N THR A 4 34.20 -44.54 26.61
CA THR A 4 33.33 -43.75 27.51
C THR A 4 33.84 -43.39 28.91
N ALA A 5 33.92 -42.08 29.18
CA ALA A 5 33.62 -41.52 30.49
C ALA A 5 32.85 -40.20 30.35
N LEU A 6 31.69 -40.22 30.99
CA LEU A 6 30.66 -39.20 31.12
C LEU A 6 31.15 -38.08 32.05
N VAL A 7 31.07 -36.82 31.59
CA VAL A 7 31.03 -35.66 32.49
C VAL A 7 29.97 -34.69 31.96
N LEU A 8 28.79 -34.79 32.57
CA LEU A 8 27.73 -33.80 32.56
C LEU A 8 28.23 -32.53 33.27
N ILE A 9 28.37 -31.42 32.54
CA ILE A 9 28.37 -30.08 33.15
C ILE A 9 27.28 -29.27 32.47
N VAL A 10 26.15 -29.25 33.17
CA VAL A 10 25.05 -28.30 33.03
C VAL A 10 25.58 -26.92 33.43
N VAL A 11 25.57 -25.94 32.52
CA VAL A 11 25.51 -24.53 32.91
C VAL A 11 24.39 -23.88 32.13
N LEU A 12 23.24 -23.87 32.81
CA LEU A 12 22.01 -23.19 32.46
C LEU A 12 22.21 -21.69 32.75
N SER A 13 22.70 -20.92 31.78
CA SER A 13 22.79 -19.46 31.89
C SER A 13 21.43 -18.83 31.58
N VAL A 14 20.53 -18.88 32.57
CA VAL A 14 19.27 -18.13 32.60
C VAL A 14 19.61 -16.66 32.83
N PHE A 15 19.52 -15.85 31.77
CA PHE A 15 19.48 -14.39 31.90
C PHE A 15 18.07 -13.98 32.36
N THR A 16 17.85 -13.89 33.67
CA THR A 16 16.68 -13.19 34.22
C THR A 16 16.96 -11.70 34.23
N GLY A 17 16.41 -11.00 33.24
CA GLY A 17 16.32 -9.54 33.26
C GLY A 17 15.30 -9.09 34.31
N ALA A 18 15.80 -8.56 35.43
CA ALA A 18 15.02 -7.81 36.40
C ALA A 18 15.25 -6.32 36.17
N CYS A 19 14.22 -5.60 35.72
CA CYS A 19 14.09 -4.17 35.95
C CYS A 19 12.70 -3.93 36.55
N THR A 20 12.68 -3.79 37.87
CA THR A 20 11.60 -3.10 38.58
C THR A 20 11.91 -1.62 38.57
N SER A 21 10.90 -0.78 38.34
CA SER A 21 10.93 0.64 38.64
C SER A 21 9.50 1.04 38.97
N ASP A 22 9.19 1.02 40.27
CA ASP A 22 7.96 1.56 40.82
C ASP A 22 7.97 3.10 40.83
N THR A 23 6.76 3.60 40.64
CA THR A 23 6.24 4.94 40.39
C THR A 23 6.67 6.07 41.36
N ALA A 24 6.82 7.28 40.82
CA ALA A 24 6.66 8.53 41.57
C ALA A 24 5.94 9.59 40.69
N GLU A 25 4.73 9.96 41.11
CA GLU A 25 3.89 11.04 40.58
C GLU A 25 4.25 12.38 41.26
N LYS A 26 4.41 13.48 40.49
CA LYS A 26 3.65 14.74 40.65
C LYS A 26 4.05 15.90 39.70
N ASN A 27 2.98 16.49 39.17
CA ASN A 27 2.74 17.91 38.84
C ASN A 27 3.16 18.53 37.48
N ASN A 28 2.13 18.66 36.63
CA ASN A 28 1.69 19.85 35.89
C ASN A 28 2.73 20.73 35.18
N ILE A 29 2.99 20.41 33.92
CA ILE A 29 3.18 21.40 32.86
C ILE A 29 2.24 21.03 31.72
N VAL A 30 1.41 21.98 31.30
CA VAL A 30 0.51 21.92 30.14
C VAL A 30 1.33 21.50 28.92
N GLY A 31 1.19 20.22 28.54
CA GLY A 31 1.89 19.59 27.44
C GLY A 31 0.94 18.61 26.78
N GLN A 32 0.32 19.09 25.70
CA GLN A 32 -0.48 18.37 24.70
C GLN A 32 -0.37 16.83 24.76
N LYS A 33 -1.26 16.19 25.53
CA LYS A 33 -1.53 14.76 25.37
C LYS A 33 -2.41 14.62 24.14
N ARG A 34 -1.83 14.24 23.00
CA ARG A 34 -2.61 13.74 21.86
C ARG A 34 -3.09 12.35 22.24
N ASP A 35 -4.14 12.33 23.03
CA ASP A 35 -4.98 11.16 23.20
C ASP A 35 -5.67 10.90 21.86
N GLY A 36 -5.53 9.68 21.36
CA GLY A 36 -6.21 9.24 20.17
C GLY A 36 -5.23 8.88 19.07
N ALA A 37 -4.97 7.58 18.97
CA ALA A 37 -4.93 6.95 17.67
C ALA A 37 -6.21 7.34 16.92
N ALA A 38 -6.19 8.49 16.25
CA ALA A 38 -7.19 8.86 15.29
C ALA A 38 -7.07 7.79 14.20
N MET A 39 -7.93 6.78 14.26
CA MET A 39 -8.18 5.89 13.14
C MET A 39 -8.41 6.79 11.95
N VAL A 40 -7.41 6.94 11.07
CA VAL A 40 -7.52 7.76 9.87
C VAL A 40 -8.77 7.25 9.17
N LYS A 41 -9.80 8.09 9.10
CA LYS A 41 -11.09 7.72 8.51
C LYS A 41 -10.77 7.24 7.09
N LYS A 42 -10.96 5.95 6.84
CA LYS A 42 -10.75 5.35 5.52
C LYS A 42 -11.85 5.92 4.62
N SER A 43 -11.54 6.94 3.83
CA SER A 43 -12.45 7.42 2.79
C SER A 43 -12.69 6.32 1.75
N GLU A 44 -13.80 6.43 1.01
CA GLU A 44 -14.13 5.49 -0.08
C GLU A 44 -12.98 5.45 -1.08
N LEU A 45 -12.49 6.62 -1.50
CA LEU A 45 -11.38 6.73 -2.45
C LEU A 45 -10.09 6.11 -1.90
N ALA A 46 -9.74 6.37 -0.64
CA ALA A 46 -8.52 5.81 -0.06
C ALA A 46 -8.58 4.28 0.03
N GLN A 47 -9.76 3.70 0.29
CA GLN A 47 -9.94 2.24 0.25
C GLN A 47 -9.88 1.71 -1.18
N LEU A 48 -10.48 2.42 -2.14
CA LEU A 48 -10.45 2.05 -3.55
C LEU A 48 -9.01 2.01 -4.09
N MET A 49 -8.17 3.00 -3.76
CA MET A 49 -6.75 3.03 -4.15
C MET A 49 -5.95 1.84 -3.61
N ARG A 50 -6.20 1.43 -2.35
CA ARG A 50 -5.53 0.27 -1.76
C ARG A 50 -5.90 -1.02 -2.47
N ASN A 51 -7.20 -1.21 -2.71
CA ASN A 51 -7.70 -2.37 -3.45
C ASN A 51 -7.15 -2.39 -4.89
N LEU A 52 -7.07 -1.21 -5.53
CA LEU A 52 -6.50 -1.09 -6.87
C LEU A 52 -5.03 -1.51 -6.88
N TYR A 53 -4.22 -1.01 -5.95
CA TYR A 53 -2.82 -1.40 -5.85
C TYR A 53 -2.67 -2.91 -5.66
N GLU A 54 -3.38 -3.50 -4.70
CA GLU A 54 -3.33 -4.94 -4.42
C GLU A 54 -3.71 -5.77 -5.65
N GLU A 55 -4.74 -5.34 -6.38
CA GLU A 55 -5.19 -6.05 -7.57
C GLU A 55 -4.18 -5.93 -8.71
N LEU A 56 -3.62 -4.74 -8.96
CA LEU A 56 -2.58 -4.55 -9.96
C LEU A 56 -1.30 -5.33 -9.63
N ASP A 57 -0.86 -5.33 -8.37
CA ASP A 57 0.31 -6.09 -7.93
C ASP A 57 0.13 -7.59 -8.18
N SER A 58 -1.07 -8.12 -7.89
CA SER A 58 -1.39 -9.54 -8.15
C SER A 58 -1.47 -9.89 -9.64
N LEU A 59 -1.83 -8.93 -10.50
CA LEU A 59 -1.99 -9.13 -11.94
C LEU A 59 -0.70 -8.85 -12.73
N LYS A 60 0.25 -8.12 -12.15
CA LYS A 60 1.53 -7.75 -12.78
C LYS A 60 2.24 -8.94 -13.48
N PRO A 61 2.33 -10.15 -12.90
CA PRO A 61 2.99 -11.28 -13.57
C PRO A 61 2.27 -11.75 -14.83
N LEU A 62 0.95 -11.54 -14.92
CA LEU A 62 0.12 -12.02 -16.04
C LEU A 62 0.25 -11.16 -17.30
N VAL A 63 0.80 -9.94 -17.18
CA VAL A 63 1.04 -9.07 -18.34
C VAL A 63 2.07 -9.70 -19.26
N GLN A 64 3.14 -10.29 -18.71
CA GLN A 64 4.20 -10.91 -19.51
C GLN A 64 3.74 -12.19 -20.23
N SER A 65 2.70 -12.86 -19.72
CA SER A 65 2.09 -14.02 -20.39
C SER A 65 0.87 -13.67 -21.26
N GLY A 66 0.47 -12.39 -21.31
CA GLY A 66 -0.72 -11.94 -22.04
C GLY A 66 -2.05 -12.46 -21.46
N GLU A 67 -2.05 -12.93 -20.21
CA GLU A 67 -3.22 -13.56 -19.57
C GLU A 67 -4.02 -12.58 -18.69
N ILE A 68 -3.60 -11.32 -18.61
CA ILE A 68 -4.30 -10.31 -17.84
C ILE A 68 -5.71 -10.05 -18.42
N LYS A 69 -6.70 -9.94 -17.53
CA LYS A 69 -8.09 -9.60 -17.87
C LYS A 69 -8.42 -8.19 -17.37
N ALA A 70 -8.05 -7.16 -18.12
CA ALA A 70 -8.18 -5.77 -17.71
C ALA A 70 -9.65 -5.30 -17.61
N THR A 71 -10.58 -5.90 -18.35
CA THR A 71 -12.04 -5.76 -18.17
C THR A 71 -12.50 -5.92 -16.72
N ARG A 72 -11.90 -6.86 -15.97
CA ARG A 72 -12.23 -7.03 -14.54
C ARG A 72 -11.81 -5.82 -13.72
N LEU A 73 -10.63 -5.25 -13.99
CA LEU A 73 -10.16 -4.03 -13.34
C LEU A 73 -11.09 -2.85 -13.67
N LEU A 74 -11.43 -2.68 -14.95
CA LEU A 74 -12.32 -1.60 -15.38
C LEU A 74 -13.68 -1.67 -14.65
N SER A 75 -14.29 -2.85 -14.55
CA SER A 75 -15.56 -3.02 -13.84
C SER A 75 -15.49 -2.65 -12.35
N LYS A 76 -14.36 -2.93 -11.68
CA LYS A 76 -14.19 -2.66 -10.25
C LYS A 76 -13.81 -1.22 -9.95
N PHE A 77 -13.05 -0.58 -10.85
CA PHE A 77 -12.46 0.72 -10.63
C PHE A 77 -13.07 1.83 -11.52
N HIS A 78 -14.16 1.56 -12.24
CA HIS A 78 -14.82 2.54 -13.11
C HIS A 78 -15.27 3.83 -12.40
N ARG A 79 -15.57 3.75 -11.09
CA ARG A 79 -16.05 4.87 -10.25
C ARG A 79 -14.94 5.62 -9.50
N ILE A 80 -13.69 5.42 -9.89
CA ILE A 80 -12.53 6.03 -9.22
C ILE A 80 -12.56 7.56 -9.19
N ASP A 81 -13.19 8.16 -10.21
CA ASP A 81 -13.42 9.60 -10.38
C ASP A 81 -14.51 10.19 -9.47
N VAL A 82 -15.40 9.36 -8.92
CA VAL A 82 -16.54 9.81 -8.11
C VAL A 82 -16.54 9.27 -6.68
N ALA A 83 -15.51 8.52 -6.29
CA ALA A 83 -15.37 7.99 -4.94
C ALA A 83 -15.08 9.13 -3.94
N ILE A 84 -15.71 9.09 -2.76
CA ILE A 84 -15.58 10.16 -1.77
C ILE A 84 -14.14 10.20 -1.23
N PRO A 85 -13.40 11.32 -1.37
CA PRO A 85 -12.02 11.44 -0.90
C PRO A 85 -11.92 11.73 0.60
N THR A 86 -10.70 11.67 1.14
CA THR A 86 -10.43 12.11 2.52
C THR A 86 -10.41 13.64 2.60
N ASP A 87 -9.77 14.28 1.63
CA ASP A 87 -9.75 15.72 1.44
C ASP A 87 -10.64 16.06 0.23
N SER A 88 -11.59 16.99 0.39
CA SER A 88 -12.44 17.45 -0.71
C SER A 88 -11.65 18.06 -1.88
N ALA A 89 -10.43 18.53 -1.63
CA ALA A 89 -9.54 19.02 -2.68
C ALA A 89 -9.10 17.91 -3.66
N ASP A 90 -9.13 16.64 -3.26
CA ASP A 90 -8.83 15.47 -4.11
C ASP A 90 -10.03 15.09 -5.00
N SER A 91 -10.66 16.08 -5.63
CA SER A 91 -11.81 15.91 -6.52
C SER A 91 -11.88 16.99 -7.60
N GLY A 92 -12.87 16.89 -8.49
CA GLY A 92 -13.15 17.87 -9.54
C GLY A 92 -12.46 17.59 -10.88
N PRO A 93 -12.56 18.52 -11.85
CA PRO A 93 -12.29 18.21 -13.26
C PRO A 93 -10.87 17.74 -13.56
N VAL A 94 -9.87 18.23 -12.85
CA VAL A 94 -8.47 17.83 -13.05
C VAL A 94 -8.24 16.43 -12.48
N PHE A 95 -8.83 16.08 -11.33
CA PHE A 95 -8.82 14.73 -10.78
C PHE A 95 -9.54 13.74 -11.71
N GLU A 96 -10.73 14.12 -12.19
CA GLU A 96 -11.50 13.34 -13.16
C GLU A 96 -10.72 13.08 -14.45
N SER A 97 -9.92 14.03 -14.91
CA SER A 97 -9.04 13.86 -16.10
C SER A 97 -7.93 12.83 -15.86
N PHE A 98 -7.29 12.83 -14.68
CA PHE A 98 -6.32 11.79 -14.32
C PHE A 98 -6.98 10.41 -14.24
N ALA A 99 -8.14 10.32 -13.59
CA ALA A 99 -8.93 9.10 -13.52
C ALA A 99 -9.36 8.60 -14.92
N GLY A 100 -9.76 9.51 -15.81
CA GLY A 100 -10.08 9.21 -17.21
C GLY A 100 -8.88 8.65 -17.98
N THR A 101 -7.69 9.23 -17.77
CA THR A 101 -6.46 8.72 -18.39
C THR A 101 -6.15 7.30 -17.93
N PHE A 102 -6.25 7.02 -16.63
CA PHE A 102 -6.09 5.67 -16.09
C PHE A 102 -7.10 4.68 -16.70
N LYS A 103 -8.39 5.04 -16.76
CA LYS A 103 -9.45 4.21 -17.36
C LYS A 103 -9.17 3.91 -18.83
N ALA A 104 -8.79 4.91 -19.62
CA ALA A 104 -8.45 4.73 -21.03
C ALA A 104 -7.23 3.80 -21.23
N ARG A 105 -6.25 3.84 -20.32
CA ARG A 105 -5.11 2.92 -20.36
C ARG A 105 -5.50 1.49 -19.99
N LEU A 106 -6.45 1.29 -19.07
CA LEU A 106 -7.00 -0.04 -18.78
C LEU A 106 -7.77 -0.60 -19.98
N GLU A 107 -8.58 0.21 -20.66
CA GLU A 107 -9.28 -0.18 -21.89
C GLU A 107 -8.29 -0.60 -22.98
N LEU A 108 -7.23 0.20 -23.17
CA LEU A 108 -6.18 -0.13 -24.12
C LEU A 108 -5.43 -1.42 -23.74
N LEU A 109 -5.19 -1.65 -22.45
CA LEU A 109 -4.56 -2.88 -21.97
C LEU A 109 -5.45 -4.10 -22.19
N ASP A 110 -6.78 -3.96 -22.11
CA ASP A 110 -7.70 -5.05 -22.41
C ASP A 110 -7.64 -5.46 -23.88
N ALA A 111 -7.44 -4.50 -24.79
CA ALA A 111 -7.25 -4.75 -26.21
C ALA A 111 -5.87 -5.36 -26.54
N PHE A 112 -4.86 -5.08 -25.71
CA PHE A 112 -3.47 -5.53 -25.90
C PHE A 112 -2.88 -6.07 -24.57
N PRO A 113 -3.35 -7.24 -24.10
CA PRO A 113 -3.08 -7.73 -22.74
C PRO A 113 -1.61 -8.09 -22.48
N ASP A 114 -0.82 -8.29 -23.53
CA ASP A 114 0.62 -8.60 -23.48
C ASP A 114 1.51 -7.34 -23.55
N SER A 115 0.93 -6.14 -23.69
CA SER A 115 1.69 -4.91 -23.87
C SER A 115 2.25 -4.36 -22.55
N VAL A 116 3.54 -4.63 -22.33
CA VAL A 116 4.33 -4.04 -21.24
C VAL A 116 4.36 -2.51 -21.31
N GLU A 117 4.40 -1.93 -22.51
CA GLU A 117 4.38 -0.48 -22.69
C GLU A 117 3.07 0.11 -22.18
N ILE A 118 1.92 -0.47 -22.55
CA ILE A 118 0.61 0.01 -22.11
C ILE A 118 0.46 -0.15 -20.60
N TRP A 119 0.93 -1.27 -20.03
CA TRP A 119 1.00 -1.47 -18.58
C TRP A 119 1.82 -0.38 -17.88
N ASN A 120 3.04 -0.11 -18.37
CA ASN A 120 3.94 0.89 -17.78
C ASN A 120 3.38 2.30 -17.90
N ASN A 121 2.68 2.62 -18.99
CA ASN A 121 1.98 3.88 -19.19
C ASN A 121 0.76 4.01 -18.26
N MET A 122 0.03 2.92 -18.00
CA MET A 122 -1.03 2.87 -16.99
C MET A 122 -0.47 3.18 -15.60
N VAL A 123 0.60 2.51 -15.18
CA VAL A 123 1.26 2.78 -13.89
C VAL A 123 1.79 4.22 -13.83
N GLY A 124 2.31 4.74 -14.94
CA GLY A 124 2.73 6.14 -15.08
C GLY A 124 1.61 7.12 -14.78
N SER A 125 0.40 6.88 -15.29
CA SER A 125 -0.77 7.73 -15.01
C SER A 125 -1.13 7.77 -13.52
N CYS A 126 -0.94 6.66 -12.80
CA CYS A 126 -1.10 6.61 -11.35
C CYS A 126 -0.10 7.56 -10.67
N VAL A 127 1.17 7.48 -11.05
CA VAL A 127 2.24 8.33 -10.51
C VAL A 127 1.97 9.82 -10.77
N ASP A 128 1.46 10.18 -11.95
CA ASP A 128 1.19 11.58 -12.31
C ASP A 128 0.02 12.17 -11.50
N CYS A 129 -1.04 11.39 -11.27
CA CYS A 129 -2.11 11.76 -10.35
C CYS A 129 -1.57 11.95 -8.92
N HIS A 130 -0.77 11.01 -8.43
CA HIS A 130 -0.21 11.05 -7.08
C HIS A 130 0.77 12.21 -6.87
N LYS A 131 1.50 12.66 -7.90
CA LYS A 131 2.31 13.88 -7.81
C LYS A 131 1.49 15.16 -7.67
N SER A 132 0.24 15.13 -8.11
CA SER A 132 -0.61 16.33 -8.22
C SER A 132 -1.56 16.50 -7.04
N TYR A 133 -2.16 15.41 -6.55
CA TYR A 133 -3.22 15.46 -5.53
C TYR A 133 -2.78 14.87 -4.20
N CYS A 134 -2.63 13.55 -4.17
CA CYS A 134 -2.29 12.84 -2.95
C CYS A 134 -0.89 12.22 -3.11
N PRO A 135 0.17 12.74 -2.47
CA PRO A 135 1.54 12.27 -2.69
C PRO A 135 1.74 10.77 -2.43
N GLY A 136 0.83 10.12 -1.71
CA GLY A 136 0.71 8.66 -1.62
C GLY A 136 2.04 7.93 -1.41
N PRO A 137 2.11 6.63 -1.74
CA PRO A 137 3.36 5.90 -1.79
C PRO A 137 3.89 5.80 -3.23
N ILE A 138 4.25 6.93 -3.87
CA ILE A 138 4.72 6.97 -5.28
C ILE A 138 5.79 5.92 -5.57
N LYS A 139 6.79 5.78 -4.69
CA LYS A 139 7.87 4.78 -4.85
C LYS A 139 7.36 3.33 -4.87
N THR A 140 6.25 3.05 -4.21
CA THR A 140 5.62 1.73 -4.19
C THR A 140 4.82 1.52 -5.47
N ILE A 141 4.08 2.53 -5.91
CA ILE A 141 3.30 2.49 -7.16
C ILE A 141 4.23 2.30 -8.37
N ASP A 142 5.34 3.02 -8.43
CA ASP A 142 6.26 2.97 -9.57
C ASP A 142 6.92 1.57 -9.72
N LYS A 143 7.04 0.81 -8.63
CA LYS A 143 7.51 -0.59 -8.66
C LYS A 143 6.55 -1.55 -9.36
N LEU A 144 5.31 -1.14 -9.67
CA LEU A 144 4.40 -1.94 -10.48
C LEU A 144 4.85 -2.02 -11.94
N LYS A 145 5.71 -1.12 -12.42
CA LYS A 145 6.27 -1.20 -13.78
C LYS A 145 7.04 -2.50 -14.01
N LEU A 146 7.02 -2.94 -15.25
CA LEU A 146 7.69 -4.13 -15.79
C LEU A 146 8.90 -3.74 -16.65
#